data_AF-A0A2E6TYT2-F1
#
_entry.id   AF-A0A2E6TYT2-F1
#
_cell.length_a   1.000
_cell.length_b   1.000
_cell.length_c   1.000
_cell.angle_alpha   90.00
_cell.angle_beta   90.00
_cell.angle_gamma   90.00
#
_symmetry.space_group_name_H-M   'P 1'
#
loop_
_entity.id
_entity.type
_entity.pdbx_description
1 polymer ?
#
loop_
_entity_poly.entity_id
_entity_poly.type
_entity_poly.pdbx_seq_one_letter_code
_entity_poly.pdbx_strand_id
1 'polypeptide(L)'
;MHNPAPTAFSDWIKKVQARGPLYGQIYNQCLDDKNQYAIDSIIRFEYMQKDFNVACDKIGIPRQQLPHANATKHKHYTEYYNYETHEIVAEKYAKDIEYFGYEFGD
;
A
#
# COMPACT_ATOMS: atom_id res chain seq x y z
N MET A 1 27.88 12.55 11.10
CA MET A 1 27.86 11.68 9.91
C MET A 1 26.48 11.77 9.28
N HIS A 2 26.32 12.64 8.29
CA HIS A 2 25.06 12.88 7.60
C HIS A 2 24.95 11.85 6.47
N ASN A 3 24.02 10.90 6.58
CA ASN A 3 23.80 9.91 5.53
C ASN A 3 23.02 10.60 4.40
N PRO A 4 23.59 10.81 3.19
CA PRO A 4 22.87 11.51 2.13
C PRO A 4 21.60 10.74 1.76
N ALA A 5 20.54 11.48 1.42
CA ALA A 5 19.30 10.90 0.92
C ALA A 5 19.60 10.09 -0.36
N PRO A 6 19.02 8.89 -0.54
CA PRO A 6 19.17 8.14 -1.78
C PRO A 6 18.58 8.95 -2.94
N THR A 7 19.40 9.28 -3.94
CA THR A 7 19.03 10.15 -5.06
C THR A 7 18.20 9.45 -6.15
N ALA A 8 18.07 8.12 -6.11
CA ALA A 8 17.23 7.34 -7.01
C ALA A 8 16.32 6.36 -6.24
N PHE A 9 15.08 6.16 -6.74
CA PHE A 9 14.12 5.19 -6.18
C PHE A 9 14.73 3.78 -6.04
N SER A 10 15.55 3.36 -7.00
CA SER A 10 16.26 2.07 -6.95
C SER A 10 17.24 1.96 -5.79
N ASP A 11 17.99 3.03 -5.48
CA ASP A 11 18.92 3.05 -4.33
C ASP A 11 18.15 2.99 -3.01
N TRP A 12 17.00 3.66 -2.96
CA TRP A 12 16.10 3.58 -1.81
C TRP A 12 15.57 2.15 -1.63
N ILE A 13 15.05 1.50 -2.68
CA ILE A 13 14.55 0.12 -2.64
C ILE A 13 15.63 -0.84 -2.11
N LYS A 14 16.86 -0.78 -2.65
CA LYS A 14 17.98 -1.62 -2.21
C LYS A 14 18.33 -1.38 -0.73
N LYS A 15 18.28 -0.13 -0.27
CA LYS A 15 18.53 0.24 1.12
C LYS A 15 17.45 -0.25 2.08
N VAL A 16 16.17 -0.16 1.70
CA VAL A 16 15.04 -0.56 2.56
C VAL A 16 14.75 -2.06 2.52
N GLN A 17 15.21 -2.78 1.50
CA GLN A 17 15.11 -4.24 1.45
C GLN A 17 15.75 -4.88 2.69
N ALA A 18 16.92 -4.40 3.10
CA ALA A 18 17.69 -4.92 4.24
C ALA A 18 17.04 -4.74 5.61
N ARG A 19 16.07 -3.83 5.76
CA ARG A 19 15.46 -3.49 7.07
C ARG A 19 14.13 -4.19 7.35
N GLY A 20 13.62 -4.97 6.38
CA GLY A 20 12.23 -5.43 6.41
C GLY A 20 11.24 -4.26 6.28
N PRO A 21 9.94 -4.52 6.09
CA PRO A 21 8.93 -3.46 6.19
C PRO A 21 8.82 -2.95 7.64
N LEU A 22 8.69 -1.62 7.80
CA LEU A 22 8.60 -0.93 9.10
C LEU A 22 7.52 -1.49 10.04
N TYR A 23 6.45 -2.07 9.47
CA TYR A 23 5.29 -2.59 10.21
C TYR A 23 4.92 -4.03 9.84
N GLY A 24 5.85 -4.81 9.27
CA GLY A 24 5.49 -6.11 8.67
C GLY A 24 4.75 -5.96 7.33
N GLN A 25 4.41 -7.10 6.71
CA GLN A 25 3.49 -7.13 5.57
C GLN A 25 2.07 -6.76 6.04
N ILE A 26 1.32 -5.99 5.25
CA ILE A 26 0.00 -5.47 5.63
C ILE A 26 -0.98 -6.64 5.85
N TYR A 27 -0.87 -7.69 5.05
CA TYR A 27 -1.57 -8.96 5.21
C TYR A 27 -1.53 -9.47 6.65
N ASN A 28 -0.38 -9.41 7.32
CA ASN A 28 -0.25 -9.88 8.70
C ASN A 28 -1.04 -9.02 9.69
N GLN A 29 -1.28 -7.74 9.39
CA GLN A 29 -2.09 -6.85 10.22
C GLN A 29 -3.59 -7.11 10.04
N CYS A 30 -3.98 -7.86 9.00
CA CYS A 30 -5.36 -8.29 8.80
C CYS A 30 -5.71 -9.58 9.57
N LEU A 31 -4.75 -10.16 10.29
CA LEU A 31 -4.90 -11.42 11.01
C LEU A 31 -4.96 -11.21 12.53
N ASP A 32 -5.74 -12.03 13.22
CA ASP A 32 -5.72 -12.16 14.68
C ASP A 32 -4.57 -13.07 15.16
N ASP A 33 -4.46 -13.26 16.49
CA ASP A 33 -3.46 -14.12 17.12
C ASP A 33 -3.58 -15.61 16.73
N LYS A 34 -4.67 -16.01 16.08
CA LYS A 34 -4.92 -17.37 15.57
C LYS A 34 -4.70 -17.47 14.05
N ASN A 35 -4.17 -16.43 13.41
CA ASN A 35 -4.03 -16.30 11.97
C ASN A 35 -5.37 -16.35 11.20
N GLN A 36 -6.44 -15.82 11.80
CA GLN A 36 -7.76 -15.67 11.17
C GLN A 36 -7.99 -14.22 10.76
N TYR A 37 -8.72 -14.00 9.67
CA TYR A 37 -9.05 -12.65 9.21
C TYR A 37 -9.87 -11.89 10.24
N ALA A 38 -9.37 -10.73 10.65
CA ALA A 38 -9.92 -9.90 11.73
C ALA A 38 -10.41 -8.52 11.25
N ILE A 39 -10.60 -8.35 9.95
CA ILE A 39 -10.98 -7.06 9.32
C ILE A 39 -12.32 -7.21 8.61
N ASP A 40 -13.29 -6.37 8.97
CA ASP A 40 -14.64 -6.37 8.39
C ASP A 40 -14.72 -5.71 7.00
N SER A 41 -13.81 -4.78 6.70
CA SER A 41 -13.75 -4.05 5.44
C SER A 41 -12.36 -3.49 5.15
N ILE A 42 -11.92 -3.66 3.91
CA ILE A 42 -10.71 -3.04 3.34
C ILE A 42 -11.18 -2.01 2.32
N ILE A 43 -10.61 -0.82 2.35
CA ILE A 43 -10.90 0.27 1.40
C ILE A 43 -9.66 0.55 0.54
N ARG A 44 -9.84 0.77 -0.75
CA ARG A 44 -8.75 1.10 -1.69
C ARG A 44 -8.65 2.60 -1.90
N PHE A 45 -7.42 3.13 -1.94
CA PHE A 45 -7.22 4.57 -2.10
C PHE A 45 -7.67 5.07 -3.48
N GLU A 46 -7.51 4.21 -4.49
CA GLU A 46 -7.92 4.44 -5.88
C GLU A 46 -9.45 4.58 -6.01
N TYR A 47 -10.20 4.01 -5.05
CA TYR A 47 -11.66 4.05 -4.96
C TYR A 47 -12.15 4.73 -3.68
N MET A 48 -11.34 5.61 -3.08
CA MET A 48 -11.53 6.14 -1.72
C MET A 48 -12.97 6.57 -1.41
N GLN A 49 -13.58 7.45 -2.22
CA GLN A 49 -14.93 7.95 -1.95
C GLN A 49 -16.00 6.84 -2.07
N LYS A 50 -15.83 5.95 -3.05
CA LYS A 50 -16.77 4.85 -3.31
C LYS A 50 -16.74 3.86 -2.14
N ASP A 51 -15.55 3.43 -1.75
CA ASP A 51 -15.37 2.45 -0.68
C ASP A 51 -15.73 3.04 0.69
N PHE A 52 -15.43 4.32 0.91
CA PHE A 52 -15.86 5.02 2.13
C PHE A 52 -17.39 5.06 2.26
N ASN A 53 -18.13 5.32 1.17
CA ASN A 53 -19.59 5.26 1.19
C ASN A 53 -20.10 3.87 1.59
N VAL A 54 -19.50 2.81 1.06
CA VAL A 54 -19.84 1.43 1.42
C VAL A 54 -19.57 1.17 2.90
N ALA A 55 -18.45 1.65 3.43
CA ALA A 55 -18.13 1.54 4.85
C ALA A 55 -19.13 2.28 5.73
N CYS A 56 -19.52 3.52 5.36
CA CYS A 56 -20.56 4.29 6.04
C CYS A 56 -21.89 3.53 6.12
N ASP A 57 -22.31 2.93 5.01
CA ASP A 57 -23.55 2.15 4.94
C ASP A 57 -23.50 0.93 5.87
N LYS A 58 -22.36 0.23 5.91
CA LYS A 58 -22.17 -0.96 6.76
C LYS A 58 -22.24 -0.62 8.25
N ILE A 59 -21.68 0.51 8.67
CA ILE A 59 -21.65 0.92 10.09
C ILE A 59 -22.82 1.83 10.49
N GLY A 60 -23.73 2.15 9.56
CA GLY A 60 -24.95 2.91 9.83
C GLY A 60 -24.74 4.40 10.06
N ILE A 61 -23.70 5.01 9.48
CA ILE A 61 -23.48 6.47 9.54
C ILE A 61 -23.82 7.15 8.20
N PRO A 62 -24.18 8.44 8.20
CA PRO A 62 -24.40 9.18 6.97
C PRO A 62 -23.14 9.21 6.10
N ARG A 63 -23.31 8.99 4.79
CA ARG A 63 -22.23 9.18 3.81
C ARG A 63 -21.77 10.64 3.82
N GLN A 64 -20.46 10.84 3.71
CA GLN A 64 -19.86 12.17 3.66
C GLN A 64 -18.87 12.25 2.49
N GLN A 65 -18.80 13.43 1.87
CA GLN A 65 -17.80 13.68 0.84
C GLN A 65 -16.45 13.96 1.49
N LEU A 66 -15.44 13.14 1.16
CA LEU A 66 -14.09 13.30 1.69
C LEU A 66 -13.37 14.44 0.96
N PRO A 67 -12.73 15.39 1.69
CA PRO A 67 -11.91 16.42 1.07
C PRO A 67 -10.58 15.84 0.57
N HIS A 68 -10.13 16.28 -0.61
CA HIS A 68 -8.83 15.88 -1.16
C HIS A 68 -7.73 16.89 -0.80
N ALA A 69 -7.44 17.02 0.51
CA ALA A 69 -6.56 18.08 1.04
C ALA A 69 -5.07 17.88 0.72
N ASN A 70 -4.61 16.63 0.60
CA ASN A 70 -3.19 16.28 0.40
C ASN A 70 -2.86 15.89 -1.04
N ALA A 71 -3.45 16.60 -2.00
CA ALA A 71 -3.22 16.38 -3.42
C ALA A 71 -1.79 16.79 -3.81
N THR A 72 -1.00 15.85 -4.33
CA THR A 72 0.31 16.16 -4.91
C THR A 72 0.37 15.67 -6.35
N LYS A 73 1.06 16.43 -7.21
CA LYS A 73 1.32 15.97 -8.58
C LYS A 73 2.50 15.01 -8.56
N HIS A 74 2.30 13.81 -9.08
CA HIS A 74 3.32 12.79 -9.21
C HIS A 74 3.13 12.05 -10.54
N LYS A 75 4.19 11.38 -10.98
CA LYS A 75 4.15 10.48 -12.14
C LYS A 75 3.33 9.23 -11.79
N HIS A 76 2.90 8.49 -12.80
CA HIS A 76 2.33 7.17 -12.54
C HIS A 76 3.38 6.32 -11.82
N TYR A 77 3.00 5.57 -10.78
CA TYR A 77 3.99 4.95 -9.91
C TYR A 77 4.91 3.98 -10.66
N THR A 78 4.40 3.33 -11.72
CA THR A 78 5.17 2.42 -12.58
C THR A 78 6.36 3.12 -13.25
N GLU A 79 6.31 4.44 -13.46
CA GLU A 79 7.43 5.20 -14.04
C GLU A 79 8.65 5.27 -13.12
N TYR A 80 8.50 4.97 -11.83
CA TYR A 80 9.63 4.91 -10.89
C TYR A 80 10.34 3.55 -10.94
N TYR A 81 9.69 2.51 -11.47
CA TYR A 81 10.22 1.15 -11.49
C TYR A 81 11.06 0.89 -12.73
N ASN A 82 12.16 0.17 -12.53
CA ASN A 82 12.82 -0.62 -13.56
C ASN A 82 12.60 -2.12 -13.27
N TYR A 83 13.07 -2.98 -14.17
CA TYR A 83 12.96 -4.44 -14.04
C TYR A 83 13.48 -4.94 -12.70
N GLU A 84 14.68 -4.53 -12.28
CA GLU A 84 15.28 -4.98 -11.02
C GLU A 84 14.44 -4.59 -9.81
N THR A 85 13.98 -3.33 -9.74
CA THR A 85 13.16 -2.85 -8.61
C THR A 85 11.78 -3.47 -8.59
N HIS A 86 11.22 -3.81 -9.76
CA HIS A 86 9.94 -4.49 -9.88
C HIS A 86 10.03 -5.88 -9.24
N GLU A 87 11.02 -6.68 -9.63
CA GLU A 87 11.24 -8.02 -9.08
C GLU A 87 11.45 -7.97 -7.56
N ILE A 88 12.27 -7.04 -7.07
CA ILE A 88 12.52 -6.88 -5.63
C ILE A 88 11.22 -6.64 -4.86
N VAL A 89 10.34 -5.78 -5.38
CA VAL A 89 9.05 -5.47 -4.73
C VAL A 89 8.07 -6.62 -4.87
N ALA A 90 7.99 -7.25 -6.05
CA ALA A 90 7.13 -8.40 -6.31
C ALA A 90 7.43 -9.56 -5.36
N GLU A 91 8.70 -9.92 -5.19
CA GLU A 91 9.12 -10.97 -4.25
C GLU A 91 8.84 -10.58 -2.79
N LYS A 92 9.20 -9.36 -2.41
CA LYS A 92 9.10 -8.92 -1.01
C LYS A 92 7.65 -8.76 -0.54
N TYR A 93 6.75 -8.36 -1.42
CA TYR A 93 5.35 -8.08 -1.13
C TYR A 93 4.39 -9.09 -1.76
N ALA A 94 4.88 -10.26 -2.21
CA ALA A 94 4.08 -11.29 -2.88
C ALA A 94 2.78 -11.64 -2.14
N LYS A 95 2.84 -11.80 -0.81
CA LYS A 95 1.65 -12.10 0.00
C LYS A 95 0.63 -10.98 0.01
N ASP A 96 1.09 -9.73 0.10
CA ASP A 96 0.21 -8.57 0.07
C ASP A 96 -0.44 -8.45 -1.32
N ILE A 97 0.36 -8.59 -2.38
CA ILE A 97 -0.09 -8.53 -3.78
C ILE A 97 -1.17 -9.60 -4.04
N GLU A 98 -0.89 -10.85 -3.65
CA GLU A 98 -1.82 -11.98 -3.81
C GLU A 98 -3.10 -11.77 -2.99
N TYR A 99 -2.96 -11.45 -1.71
CA TYR A 99 -4.10 -11.31 -0.80
C TYR A 99 -5.04 -10.17 -1.19
N PHE A 100 -4.48 -9.02 -1.56
CA PHE A 100 -5.28 -7.86 -1.93
C PHE A 100 -5.69 -7.89 -3.41
N GLY A 101 -5.12 -8.77 -4.24
CA GLY A 101 -5.43 -8.86 -5.67
C GLY A 101 -5.04 -7.58 -6.42
N TYR A 102 -3.76 -7.22 -6.34
CA TYR A 102 -3.17 -6.12 -7.12
C TYR A 102 -2.41 -6.68 -8.32
N GLU A 103 -2.49 -5.99 -9.46
CA GLU A 103 -1.62 -6.21 -10.60
C GLU A 103 -0.70 -5.02 -10.84
N PHE A 104 0.49 -5.27 -11.39
CA PHE A 104 1.42 -4.18 -11.67
C PHE A 104 0.89 -3.29 -12.80
N GLY A 105 0.61 -2.03 -12.47
CA GLY A 105 0.06 -1.05 -13.39
C GLY A 105 -1.42 -0.74 -13.21
N ASP A 106 -2.11 -1.43 -12.30
CA ASP A 106 -3.48 -1.08 -11.86
C ASP A 106 -3.54 0.28 -11.15
#